data_AF-A0A9E0CD36-F1
#
_entry.id   AF-A0A9E0CD36-F1
#
_cell.length_a   1.000
_cell.length_b   1.000
_cell.length_c   1.000
_cell.angle_alpha   90.00
_cell.angle_beta   90.00
_cell.angle_gamma   90.00
#
_symmetry.space_group_name_H-M   'P 1'
#
loop_
_entity.id
_entity.type
_entity.pdbx_description
1 polymer ?
#
loop_
_entity_poly.entity_id
_entity_poly.type
_entity_poly.pdbx_seq_one_letter_code
_entity_poly.pdbx_strand_id
1 'polypeptide(L)'
;MYSLFYDVYHNFTYTFISLFSILNPIGMSAVFLAMTQNYPAQQRRKMAWRVAMYGAVLLTIVFFLGSYILNFFGISMASLQIAGGLLVFATAWQMLNAPATPN
;
A
#
# COMPACT_ATOMS: atom_id res chain seq x y z
N MET A 1 -25.72 -3.89 -20.58
CA MET A 1 -25.78 -4.69 -19.33
C MET A 1 -24.57 -5.60 -19.22
N TYR A 2 -24.34 -6.52 -20.17
CA TYR A 2 -23.17 -7.43 -20.17
C TYR A 2 -21.82 -6.69 -20.18
N SER A 3 -21.68 -5.63 -20.97
CA SER A 3 -20.46 -4.78 -21.02
C SER A 3 -20.14 -4.14 -19.67
N LEU A 4 -21.14 -3.56 -18.99
CA LEU A 4 -20.98 -2.98 -17.66
C LEU A 4 -20.46 -4.00 -16.63
N PHE A 5 -21.03 -5.21 -16.61
CA PHE A 5 -20.56 -6.27 -15.70
C PHE A 5 -19.12 -6.69 -16.02
N TYR A 6 -18.77 -6.78 -17.30
CA TYR A 6 -17.41 -7.09 -17.74
C TYR A 6 -16.42 -6.00 -17.33
N ASP A 7 -16.75 -4.74 -17.58
CA ASP A 7 -15.90 -3.58 -17.24
C ASP A 7 -15.68 -3.48 -15.73
N VAL A 8 -16.73 -3.67 -14.93
CA VAL A 8 -16.64 -3.67 -13.46
C VAL A 8 -15.75 -4.81 -12.98
N TYR A 9 -15.94 -6.03 -13.48
CA TYR A 9 -15.14 -7.18 -13.09
C TYR A 9 -13.67 -7.01 -13.47
N HIS A 10 -13.41 -6.53 -14.69
CA HIS A 10 -12.08 -6.24 -15.19
C HIS A 10 -11.40 -5.19 -14.30
N ASN A 11 -12.00 -4.00 -14.15
CA ASN A 11 -11.45 -2.91 -13.36
C ASN A 11 -11.22 -3.28 -11.89
N PHE A 12 -12.15 -4.05 -11.30
CA PHE A 12 -11.99 -4.57 -9.95
C PHE A 12 -10.76 -5.49 -9.84
N THR A 13 -10.59 -6.42 -10.78
CA THR A 13 -9.47 -7.37 -10.77
C THR A 13 -8.13 -6.65 -10.92
N TYR A 14 -7.98 -5.70 -11.85
CA TYR A 14 -6.74 -4.92 -11.98
C TYR A 14 -6.45 -4.11 -10.72
N THR A 15 -7.45 -3.38 -10.21
CA THR A 15 -7.27 -2.55 -9.02
C THR A 15 -6.91 -3.40 -7.80
N PHE A 16 -7.57 -4.56 -7.64
CA PHE A 16 -7.28 -5.49 -6.55
C PHE A 16 -5.85 -6.04 -6.63
N ILE A 17 -5.42 -6.53 -7.80
CA ILE A 17 -4.07 -7.05 -7.99
C ILE A 17 -3.03 -5.94 -7.78
N SER A 18 -3.27 -4.74 -8.31
CA SER A 18 -2.38 -3.58 -8.11
C SER A 18 -2.27 -3.21 -6.62
N LEU A 19 -3.39 -3.09 -5.90
CA LEU A 19 -3.37 -2.79 -4.47
C LEU A 19 -2.69 -3.92 -3.67
N PHE A 20 -2.95 -5.17 -4.00
CA PHE A 20 -2.32 -6.32 -3.34
C PHE A 20 -0.79 -6.29 -3.53
N SER A 21 -0.33 -5.99 -4.75
CA SER A 21 1.10 -5.87 -5.05
C SER A 21 1.75 -4.69 -4.32
N ILE A 22 1.11 -3.51 -4.34
CA ILE A 22 1.60 -2.28 -3.68
C ILE A 22 1.68 -2.45 -2.16
N LEU A 23 0.64 -3.02 -1.54
CA LEU A 23 0.58 -3.21 -0.09
C LEU A 23 1.50 -4.34 0.40
N ASN A 24 1.92 -5.24 -0.50
CA ASN A 24 2.78 -6.39 -0.20
C ASN A 24 2.40 -7.10 1.12
N PRO A 25 1.16 -7.61 1.25
CA PRO A 25 0.66 -8.12 2.52
C PRO A 25 1.48 -9.29 3.05
N ILE A 26 2.06 -10.11 2.16
CA ILE A 26 2.92 -11.25 2.54
C ILE A 26 4.19 -10.73 3.21
N GLY A 27 4.95 -9.85 2.53
CA GLY A 27 6.17 -9.27 3.07
C GLY A 27 5.92 -8.47 4.35
N MET A 28 4.87 -7.64 4.36
CA MET A 28 4.52 -6.83 5.52
C MET A 28 4.05 -7.67 6.71
N SER A 29 3.39 -8.81 6.48
CA SER A 29 3.04 -9.74 7.57
C SER A 29 4.27 -10.37 8.20
N ALA A 30 5.28 -10.73 7.40
CA ALA A 30 6.54 -11.28 7.90
C ALA A 30 7.33 -10.23 8.70
N VAL A 31 7.42 -8.99 8.18
CA VAL A 31 8.01 -7.85 8.89
C VAL A 31 7.28 -7.59 10.21
N PHE A 32 5.95 -7.56 10.20
CA PHE A 32 5.17 -7.39 11.41
C PHE A 32 5.44 -8.47 12.45
N LEU A 33 5.51 -9.75 12.04
CA LEU A 33 5.84 -10.85 12.94
C LEU A 33 7.24 -10.73 13.53
N ALA A 34 8.23 -10.38 12.72
CA ALA A 34 9.61 -10.16 13.18
C ALA A 34 9.69 -9.01 14.20
N MET A 35 8.99 -7.90 13.94
CA MET A 35 8.97 -6.74 14.84
C MET A 35 8.19 -7.00 16.14
N THR A 36 7.22 -7.91 16.13
CA THR A 36 6.36 -8.22 17.28
C THR A 36 6.68 -9.55 17.95
N GLN A 37 7.85 -10.14 17.66
CA GLN A 37 8.25 -11.47 18.16
C GLN A 37 8.27 -11.56 19.69
N ASN A 38 8.61 -10.46 20.37
CA ASN A 38 8.71 -10.40 21.83
C ASN A 38 7.39 -10.01 22.51
N TYR A 39 6.30 -9.81 21.77
CA TYR A 39 5.04 -9.33 22.32
C TYR A 39 4.13 -10.50 22.73
N PRO A 40 3.39 -10.39 23.85
CA PRO A 40 2.33 -11.33 24.19
C PRO A 40 1.31 -11.45 23.06
N ALA A 41 0.83 -12.66 22.78
CA ALA A 41 -0.08 -12.95 21.66
C ALA A 41 -1.34 -12.05 21.64
N GLN A 42 -1.88 -11.73 22.81
CA GLN A 42 -3.04 -10.85 22.95
C GLN A 42 -2.73 -9.40 22.53
N GLN A 43 -1.56 -8.88 22.90
CA GLN A 43 -1.13 -7.53 22.51
C GLN A 43 -0.83 -7.47 21.01
N ARG A 44 -0.15 -8.49 20.47
CA ARG A 44 0.11 -8.62 19.03
C ARG A 44 -1.18 -8.63 18.22
N ARG A 45 -2.21 -9.39 18.64
CA ARG A 45 -3.52 -9.41 17.98
C ARG A 45 -4.22 -8.06 18.02
N LYS A 46 -4.19 -7.37 19.16
CA LYS A 46 -4.75 -6.03 19.30
C LYS A 46 -4.05 -5.02 18.39
N MET A 47 -2.73 -5.14 18.25
CA MET A 47 -1.94 -4.29 17.36
C MET A 47 -2.24 -4.56 15.88
N ALA A 48 -2.35 -5.83 15.47
CA ALA A 48 -2.72 -6.20 14.11
C ALA A 48 -4.08 -5.60 13.70
N TRP A 49 -5.08 -5.68 14.58
CA TRP A 49 -6.39 -5.06 14.34
C TRP A 49 -6.33 -3.54 14.22
N ARG A 50 -5.51 -2.88 15.05
CA ARG A 50 -5.31 -1.43 14.95
C ARG A 50 -4.67 -1.04 13.64
N VAL A 51 -3.62 -1.75 13.21
CA VAL A 51 -2.96 -1.52 11.92
C VAL A 51 -3.94 -1.72 10.77
N ALA A 52 -4.73 -2.80 10.80
CA ALA A 52 -5.76 -3.06 9.78
C ALA A 52 -6.82 -1.94 9.74
N MET A 53 -7.31 -1.50 10.90
CA MET A 53 -8.27 -0.40 11.01
C MET A 53 -7.70 0.92 10.48
N TYR A 54 -6.48 1.29 10.87
CA TYR A 54 -5.85 2.52 10.38
C TYR A 54 -5.60 2.47 8.88
N GLY A 55 -5.17 1.32 8.35
CA GLY A 55 -5.04 1.11 6.92
C GLY A 55 -6.37 1.24 6.19
N ALA A 56 -7.43 0.62 6.70
CA ALA A 56 -8.77 0.70 6.12
C ALA A 56 -9.28 2.16 6.10
N VAL A 57 -9.18 2.87 7.22
CA VAL A 57 -9.59 4.29 7.32
C VAL A 57 -8.79 5.15 6.36
N LEU A 58 -7.46 4.98 6.30
CA LEU A 58 -6.60 5.72 5.38
C LEU A 58 -6.99 5.48 3.91
N LEU A 59 -7.17 4.21 3.52
CA LEU A 59 -7.57 3.85 2.16
C LEU A 59 -8.96 4.40 1.82
N THR A 60 -9.91 4.36 2.76
CA THR A 60 -11.24 4.95 2.57
C THR A 60 -11.15 6.47 2.36
N ILE A 61 -10.37 7.17 3.19
CA ILE A 61 -10.16 8.62 3.05
C ILE A 61 -9.54 8.93 1.69
N VAL A 62 -8.46 8.26 1.32
CA VAL A 62 -7.78 8.48 0.02
C VAL A 62 -8.67 8.11 -1.15
N PHE A 63 -9.51 7.08 -1.04
CA PHE A 63 -10.47 6.72 -2.07
C PHE A 63 -11.46 7.86 -2.36
N PHE A 64 -12.00 8.51 -1.33
CA PHE A 64 -12.96 9.61 -1.50
C PHE A 64 -12.29 10.96 -1.80
N LEU A 65 -11.16 11.26 -1.18
CA LEU A 65 -10.52 12.59 -1.22
C LEU A 65 -9.31 12.68 -2.14
N GLY A 66 -8.71 11.55 -2.54
CA GLY A 66 -7.43 11.52 -3.24
C GLY A 66 -7.44 12.31 -4.55
N SER A 67 -8.46 12.13 -5.37
CA SER A 67 -8.60 12.90 -6.62
C SER A 67 -8.77 14.39 -6.36
N TYR A 68 -9.57 14.79 -5.36
CA TYR A 68 -9.75 16.19 -4.99
C TYR A 68 -8.43 16.84 -4.54
N ILE A 69 -7.67 16.13 -3.71
CA ILE A 69 -6.35 16.61 -3.24
C ILE A 69 -5.40 16.79 -4.43
N LEU A 70 -5.32 15.81 -5.33
CA LEU A 70 -4.45 15.90 -6.51
C LEU A 70 -4.84 17.08 -7.40
N ASN A 71 -6.14 17.27 -7.66
CA ASN A 71 -6.62 18.40 -8.46
C ASN A 71 -6.37 19.75 -7.78
N PHE A 72 -6.50 19.84 -6.46
CA PHE A 72 -6.18 21.05 -5.70
C PHE A 72 -4.72 21.49 -5.88
N PHE A 73 -3.79 20.53 -5.93
CA PHE A 73 -2.37 20.80 -6.20
C PHE A 73 -2.01 20.86 -7.70
N GLY A 74 -2.98 20.72 -8.60
CA GLY A 74 -2.72 20.66 -10.05
C GLY A 74 -1.91 19.42 -10.49
N ILE A 75 -1.93 18.35 -9.70
CA ILE A 75 -1.19 17.12 -9.96
C ILE A 75 -2.04 16.19 -10.84
N SER A 76 -1.51 15.82 -12.00
CA SER A 76 -2.17 14.85 -12.88
C SER A 76 -1.93 13.41 -12.41
N MET A 77 -2.81 12.49 -12.83
CA MET A 77 -2.60 11.06 -12.56
C MET A 77 -1.28 10.54 -13.17
N ALA A 78 -0.88 11.07 -14.34
CA ALA A 78 0.39 10.74 -14.96
C ALA A 78 1.58 11.19 -14.09
N SER A 79 1.52 12.39 -13.51
CA SER A 79 2.52 12.90 -12.58
C SER A 79 2.65 12.01 -11.35
N LEU A 80 1.53 11.55 -10.79
CA LEU A 80 1.52 10.62 -9.66
C LEU A 80 2.17 9.28 -10.01
N GLN A 81 1.87 8.72 -11.18
CA GLN A 81 2.46 7.47 -11.65
C GLN A 81 3.98 7.58 -11.83
N ILE A 82 4.46 8.67 -12.42
CA ILE A 82 5.90 8.93 -12.60
C ILE A 82 6.58 9.08 -11.23
N ALA A 83 6.01 9.89 -10.33
CA ALA A 83 6.56 10.08 -8.99
C ALA A 83 6.61 8.77 -8.18
N GLY A 84 5.54 7.96 -8.25
CA GLY A 84 5.48 6.66 -7.61
C GLY A 84 6.53 5.69 -8.16
N GLY A 85 6.73 5.65 -9.49
CA GLY A 85 7.77 4.85 -10.11
C GLY A 85 9.18 5.26 -9.68
N LEU A 86 9.46 6.57 -9.66
CA LEU A 86 10.74 7.10 -9.18
C LEU A 86 10.97 6.81 -7.70
N LEU A 87 9.93 6.89 -6.87
CA LEU A 87 10.02 6.55 -5.44
C LEU A 87 10.38 5.08 -5.25
N VAL A 88 9.71 4.16 -5.94
CA VAL A 88 10.01 2.72 -5.87
C VAL A 88 11.41 2.40 -6.39
N PHE A 89 11.83 3.05 -7.48
CA PHE A 89 13.19 2.91 -7.99
C PHE A 89 14.22 3.39 -6.96
N ALA A 90 14.00 4.55 -6.35
CA ALA A 90 14.89 5.11 -5.34
C ALA A 90 14.97 4.22 -4.09
N THR A 91 13.85 3.68 -3.61
CA THR A 91 13.85 2.77 -2.45
C THR A 91 14.56 1.46 -2.77
N ALA A 92 14.34 0.88 -3.96
CA ALA A 92 15.05 -0.31 -4.40
C ALA A 92 16.57 -0.07 -4.50
N TRP A 93 16.98 1.07 -5.04
CA TRP A 93 18.39 1.47 -5.11
C TRP A 93 19.02 1.61 -3.73
N GLN A 94 18.31 2.20 -2.78
CA GLN A 94 18.77 2.29 -1.39
C GLN A 94 18.91 0.91 -0.74
N MET A 95 17.98 0.00 -0.98
CA MET A 95 18.04 -1.38 -0.45
C MET A 95 19.24 -2.16 -1.00
N LEU A 96 19.59 -1.98 -2.28
CA LEU A 96 20.76 -2.63 -2.89
C LEU A 96 22.09 -2.12 -2.32
N ASN A 97 22.15 -0.84 -1.95
CA ASN A 97 23.33 -0.22 -1.37
C ASN A 97 23.34 -0.25 0.17
N ALA A 98 22.35 -0.88 0.80
CA ALA A 98 22.28 -0.97 2.25
C ALA A 98 23.47 -1.80 2.78
N PRO A 99 24.23 -1.30 3.77
CA PRO A 99 25.34 -2.05 4.35
C PRO A 99 24.86 -3.38 4.94
N ALA A 100 25.59 -4.46 4.66
CA ALA A 100 25.27 -5.80 5.19
C ALA A 100 25.51 -5.93 6.70
N THR A 101 26.10 -4.92 7.34
CA THR A 101 26.45 -4.91 8.77
C THR A 101 25.55 -3.95 9.54
N PRO A 102 24.80 -4.41 10.54
CA PRO A 102 24.11 -3.52 11.47
C PRO A 102 25.16 -2.89 12.40
N ASN A 103 25.15 -1.56 12.47
CA ASN A 103 25.96 -0.78 13.40
C ASN A 103 25.41 -0.88 14.83
#